data_AF-A0A2H0QHE5-F1
#
_entry.id   AF-A0A2H0QHE5-F1
#
_cell.length_a   1.000
_cell.length_b   1.000
_cell.length_c   1.000
_cell.angle_alpha   90.00
_cell.angle_beta   90.00
_cell.angle_gamma   90.00
#
_symmetry.space_group_name_H-M   'P 1'
#
loop_
_entity.id
_entity.type
_entity.pdbx_description
1 polymer ?
#
loop_
_entity_poly.entity_id
_entity_poly.type
_entity_poly.pdbx_seq_one_letter_code
_entity_poly.pdbx_strand_id
1 'polypeptide(L)' 'MIETTTERILLNSKELAIKLGVPVNTVYYWVSKNEIPYIKAGKHNRFDYEEVMAYFKQKTQKREFK' A
#
# COMPACT_ATOMS: atom_id res chain seq x y z
N MET A 1 -3.53 -6.30 29.83
CA MET A 1 -3.79 -5.82 28.46
C MET A 1 -2.98 -6.70 27.53
N ILE A 2 -3.62 -7.54 26.73
CA ILE A 2 -2.91 -8.41 25.78
C ILE A 2 -2.59 -7.57 24.54
N GLU A 3 -1.31 -7.27 24.31
CA GLU A 3 -0.85 -6.73 23.02
C GLU A 3 -1.04 -7.83 21.98
N THR A 4 -2.07 -7.71 21.15
CA THR A 4 -2.21 -8.55 19.97
C THR A 4 -1.13 -8.11 18.98
N THR A 5 0.02 -8.78 19.02
CA THR A 5 1.02 -8.71 17.94
C THR A 5 0.36 -9.32 16.70
N THR A 6 -0.37 -8.50 15.95
CA THR A 6 -0.94 -8.90 14.67
C THR A 6 0.24 -9.06 13.73
N GLU A 7 0.58 -10.30 13.39
CA GLU A 7 1.60 -10.60 12.39
C GLU A 7 1.25 -9.85 11.10
N ARG A 8 2.12 -8.91 10.70
CA ARG A 8 1.88 -8.10 9.50
C ARG A 8 2.25 -8.90 8.27
N ILE A 9 1.25 -9.45 7.61
CA ILE A 9 1.42 -10.13 6.33
C ILE A 9 1.70 -9.10 5.25
N LEU A 10 2.92 -9.13 4.71
CA LEU A 10 3.31 -8.27 3.59
C LEU A 10 2.80 -8.84 2.27
N LEU A 11 2.06 -8.01 1.54
CA LEU A 11 1.46 -8.38 0.26
C LEU A 11 2.46 -8.20 -0.88
N ASN A 12 2.33 -9.02 -1.92
CA ASN A 12 2.92 -8.75 -3.23
C ASN A 12 2.01 -7.82 -4.07
N SER A 13 2.47 -7.38 -5.24
CA SER A 13 1.71 -6.45 -6.10
C SER A 13 0.35 -7.00 -6.53
N LYS A 14 0.22 -8.30 -6.80
CA LYS A 14 -1.05 -8.92 -7.22
C LYS A 14 -2.04 -8.98 -6.06
N GLU A 15 -1.57 -9.38 -4.88
CA GLU A 15 -2.39 -9.43 -3.67
C GLU A 15 -2.89 -8.05 -3.26
N LEU A 16 -2.02 -7.03 -3.32
CA LEU A 16 -2.40 -5.65 -3.06
C LEU A 16 -3.45 -5.18 -4.08
N ALA A 17 -3.26 -5.49 -5.36
CA ALA A 17 -4.20 -5.12 -6.42
C ALA A 17 -5.59 -5.74 -6.19
N ILE A 18 -5.65 -7.03 -5.86
CA ILE A 18 -6.89 -7.73 -5.50
C ILE A 18 -7.54 -7.07 -4.28
N LYS A 19 -6.75 -6.80 -3.23
CA LYS A 19 -7.27 -6.23 -1.98
C LYS A 19 -7.81 -4.81 -2.13
N LEU A 20 -7.22 -4.01 -3.03
CA LEU A 20 -7.67 -2.65 -3.36
C LEU A 20 -8.74 -2.60 -4.46
N GLY A 21 -9.01 -3.70 -5.16
CA GLY A 21 -9.95 -3.73 -6.29
C GLY A 21 -9.45 -2.97 -7.51
N VAL A 22 -8.14 -2.96 -7.79
CA VAL A 22 -7.53 -2.26 -8.93
C VAL A 22 -6.74 -3.20 -9.83
N PRO A 23 -6.48 -2.86 -11.11
CA PRO A 23 -5.56 -3.61 -11.94
C PRO A 23 -4.14 -3.63 -11.36
N VAL A 24 -3.42 -4.76 -11.49
CA VAL A 24 -2.02 -4.86 -11.00
C VAL A 24 -1.08 -3.85 -11.65
N ASN A 25 -1.35 -3.47 -12.91
CA ASN A 25 -0.60 -2.43 -13.61
C ASN A 25 -0.72 -1.06 -12.92
N THR A 26 -1.85 -0.78 -12.26
CA THR A 26 -2.03 0.44 -11.46
C THR A 26 -1.10 0.44 -10.26
N VAL A 27 -0.92 -0.71 -9.60
CA VAL A 27 0.04 -0.86 -8.49
C VAL A 27 1.47 -0.63 -8.99
N TYR A 28 1.85 -1.20 -10.14
CA TYR A 28 3.18 -0.93 -10.73
C TYR A 28 3.37 0.53 -11.10
N TYR A 29 2.35 1.17 -11.66
CA TYR A 29 2.36 2.59 -11.97
C TYR A 29 2.61 3.42 -10.71
N TRP A 30 1.85 3.20 -9.63
CA TRP A 30 2.05 3.91 -8.37
C TRP A 30 3.44 3.72 -7.80
N VAL A 31 3.98 2.49 -7.82
CA VAL A 31 5.36 2.25 -7.38
C VAL A 31 6.36 3.03 -8.23
N SER A 32 6.21 3.01 -9.55
CA SER A 32 7.12 3.73 -10.47
C SER A 32 7.11 5.25 -10.25
N LYS A 33 5.99 5.77 -9.73
CA LYS A 33 5.81 7.19 -9.38
C LYS A 33 6.09 7.50 -7.91
N ASN A 34 6.48 6.50 -7.11
CA ASN A 34 6.59 6.61 -5.65
C ASN A 34 5.31 7.16 -4.98
N GLU A 35 4.15 6.77 -5.49
CA GLU A 35 2.83 7.19 -5.02
C GLU A 35 2.20 6.24 -4.01
N ILE A 36 2.89 5.17 -3.62
CA ILE A 36 2.53 4.31 -2.49
C ILE A 36 3.80 3.85 -1.75
N PRO A 37 3.73 3.63 -0.43
CA PRO A 37 4.83 3.04 0.33
C PRO A 37 5.03 1.57 -0.06
N TYR A 38 6.27 1.11 -0.03
CA TYR A 38 6.63 -0.29 -0.27
C TYR A 38 7.96 -0.64 0.39
N ILE A 39 8.15 -1.92 0.68
CA ILE A 39 9.38 -2.50 1.22
C ILE A 39 10.09 -3.25 0.09
N LYS A 40 11.40 -3.02 -0.08
CA LYS A 40 12.24 -3.81 -0.98
C LYS A 40 12.61 -5.15 -0.32
N ALA A 41 12.18 -6.25 -0.94
CA ALA A 41 12.59 -7.61 -0.60
C ALA A 41 13.37 -8.20 -1.78
N GLY A 42 14.66 -7.87 -1.87
CA GLY A 42 15.49 -8.19 -3.03
C GLY A 42 14.97 -7.53 -4.31
N LYS A 43 14.66 -8.33 -5.33
CA LYS A 43 14.08 -7.84 -6.60
C LYS A 43 12.57 -7.60 -6.54
N HIS A 44 11.93 -7.89 -5.41
CA HIS A 44 10.48 -7.78 -5.27
C HIS A 44 10.10 -6.60 -4.37
N ASN A 45 8.95 -5.99 -4.69
CA ASN A 45 8.31 -5.04 -3.79
C ASN A 45 7.27 -5.80 -2.95
N ARG A 46 7.18 -5.40 -1.68
CA ARG A 46 6.23 -5.89 -0.69
C ARG A 46 5.50 -4.72 -0.07
N PHE A 47 4.25 -4.94 0.34
CA PHE A 47 3.35 -3.88 0.76
C PHE A 47 2.69 -4.23 2.08
N ASP A 48 2.81 -3.33 3.03
CA ASP A 48 1.93 -3.32 4.19
C ASP A 48 0.61 -2.65 3.75
N TYR A 49 -0.50 -3.38 3.88
CA TYR A 49 -1.80 -2.88 3.47
C TYR A 49 -2.26 -1.67 4.28
N GLU A 50 -2.03 -1.68 5.60
CA GLU A 50 -2.48 -0.60 6.48
C GLU A 50 -1.70 0.67 6.19
N GLU A 51 -0.39 0.54 5.93
CA GLU A 51 0.48 1.65 5.55
C GLU A 51 0.05 2.29 4.22
N VAL A 52 -0.22 1.46 3.20
CA VAL A 52 -0.70 1.94 1.89
C VAL A 52 -2.04 2.67 2.04
N MET A 53 -2.98 2.14 2.83
CA MET A 53 -4.27 2.79 3.07
C MET A 53 -4.13 4.09 3.85
N ALA A 54 -3.25 4.13 4.86
CA ALA A 54 -2.95 5.36 5.60
C ALA A 54 -2.38 6.45 4.68
N TYR A 55 -1.50 6.07 3.75
CA TYR A 55 -0.96 6.98 2.74
C TYR A 55 -2.05 7.57 1.84
N PHE A 56 -2.95 6.74 1.31
CA PHE A 56 -4.07 7.23 0.49
C PHE A 56 -4.98 8.18 1.25
N LYS A 57 -5.29 7.90 2.52
CA LYS A 57 -6.09 8.78 3.37
C LYS A 57 -5.42 10.15 3.56
N GLN A 58 -4.12 10.18 3.81
CA GLN A 58 -3.37 11.44 3.96
C GLN A 58 -3.35 12.26 2.66
N LYS A 59 -3.17 11.62 1.50
CA LYS A 59 -3.20 12.30 0.20
C LYS A 59 -4.59 12.85 -0.16
N THR A 60 -5.65 12.14 0.21
CA THR A 60 -7.03 12.53 -0.11
C THR A 60 -7.47 13.74 0.72
N GLN A 61 -7.10 13.80 2.00
CA GLN A 61 -7.44 14.93 2.89
C GLN A 61 -6.78 16.26 2.48
N LYS A 62 -5.67 16.23 1.74
CA LYS A 62 -5.03 17.46 1.22
C LYS A 62 -5.81 18.14 0.09
N ARG A 63 -6.82 17.48 -0.49
CA ARG A 63 -7.77 18.10 -1.43
C ARG A 63 -8.95 18.69 -0.66
N GLU A 64 -8.70 19.58 0.29
CA GLU A 64 -9.76 20.50 0.71
C GLU A 64 -9.95 21.50 -0.43
N PHE A 65 -11.15 21.51 -1.01
CA PHE A 65 -11.55 22.49 -2.01
C PHE A 65 -11.45 23.88 -1.37
N LYS A 66 -10.51 24.69 -1.87
CA LYS A 66 -10.45 26.12 -1.59
C LYS A 66 -11.29 26.87 -2.63
#